data_AF-A0A7S4PZ00-F1
#
_entry.id   AF-A0A7S4PZ00-F1
#
_cell.length_a   1.000
_cell.length_b   1.000
_cell.length_c   1.000
_cell.angle_alpha   90.00
_cell.angle_beta   90.00
_cell.angle_gamma   90.00
#
_symmetry.space_group_name_H-M   'P 1'
#
loop_
_entity.id
_entity.type
_entity.pdbx_description
1 polymer ?
#
loop_
_entity_poly.entity_id
_entity_poly.type
_entity_poly.pdbx_seq_one_letter_code
_entity_poly.pdbx_strand_id
1 'polypeptide(L)'
;ILVRDWLAYHRLIGFDKFVVYDLDGSLAEAVAPFEAEGFVEYMSHWPEKLSPGACAEVHRAPLPPGHGEPPWFRYCTQTQAESHCVWSLRGRARWAMLLHSFDAYAASAEGLRDGVGPLLERLEPERGAMSVAHVLRYDFGGAPVGDGPVPSRFRWRQREPLLMRGFRRGVLRRGE
;
A
#
# COMPACT_ATOMS: atom_id res chain seq x y z
N ILE A 1 9.12 8.87 -13.63
CA ILE A 1 7.91 9.08 -14.45
C ILE A 1 6.74 8.32 -13.83
N LEU A 2 6.78 6.98 -13.72
CA LEU A 2 5.69 6.17 -13.14
C LEU A 2 5.20 6.62 -11.75
N VAL A 3 6.10 6.90 -10.80
CA VAL A 3 5.69 7.33 -9.44
C VAL A 3 5.01 8.69 -9.43
N ARG A 4 5.39 9.61 -10.33
CA ARG A 4 4.73 10.93 -10.45
C ARG A 4 3.30 10.78 -10.94
N ASP A 5 3.08 9.95 -11.96
CA ASP A 5 1.76 9.67 -12.50
C ASP A 5 0.88 8.94 -11.48
N TRP A 6 1.47 8.00 -10.72
CA TRP A 6 0.80 7.29 -9.63
C TRP A 6 0.36 8.25 -8.51
N LEU A 7 1.22 9.18 -8.08
CA LEU A 7 0.86 10.20 -7.08
C LEU A 7 -0.21 11.16 -7.60
N ALA A 8 -0.05 11.63 -8.84
CA ALA A 8 -1.02 12.52 -9.48
C ALA A 8 -2.39 11.86 -9.60
N TYR A 9 -2.45 10.58 -10.00
CA TYR A 9 -3.68 9.81 -10.04
C TYR A 9 -4.37 9.76 -8.67
N HIS A 10 -3.64 9.37 -7.62
CA HIS A 10 -4.23 9.24 -6.28
C HIS A 10 -4.72 10.58 -5.73
N ARG A 11 -4.02 11.68 -6.06
CA ARG A 11 -4.49 13.03 -5.76
C ARG A 11 -5.80 13.35 -6.47
N LEU A 12 -5.90 13.02 -7.76
CA LEU A 12 -7.11 13.27 -8.56
C LEU A 12 -8.34 12.52 -8.01
N ILE A 13 -8.15 11.32 -7.46
CA ILE A 13 -9.23 10.54 -6.84
C ILE A 13 -9.45 10.88 -5.36
N GLY A 14 -8.88 11.97 -4.85
CA GLY A 14 -9.22 12.55 -3.55
C GLY A 14 -8.46 12.00 -2.36
N PHE A 15 -7.26 11.46 -2.54
CA PHE A 15 -6.35 11.28 -1.40
C PHE A 15 -5.82 12.65 -0.96
N ASP A 16 -5.75 12.88 0.35
CA ASP A 16 -5.27 14.15 0.91
C ASP A 16 -3.75 14.17 1.12
N LYS A 17 -3.17 13.01 1.46
CA LYS A 17 -1.75 12.89 1.82
C LYS A 17 -1.22 11.48 1.58
N PHE A 18 0.05 11.39 1.19
CA PHE A 18 0.84 10.17 1.12
C PHE A 18 2.00 10.20 2.11
N VAL A 19 2.38 9.02 2.60
CA VAL A 19 3.69 8.80 3.22
C VAL A 19 4.43 7.81 2.35
N VAL A 20 5.54 8.23 1.75
CA VAL A 20 6.32 7.44 0.79
C VAL A 20 7.58 6.94 1.49
N TYR A 21 7.70 5.62 1.63
CA TYR A 21 8.88 4.97 2.21
C TYR A 21 9.77 4.45 1.11
N ASP A 22 10.92 5.08 0.94
CA ASP A 22 11.92 4.70 -0.04
C ASP A 22 13.12 4.06 0.64
N LEU A 23 13.58 2.95 0.06
CA LEU A 23 14.63 2.12 0.62
C LEU A 23 16.01 2.72 0.43
N ASP A 24 16.25 3.39 -0.70
CA ASP A 24 17.56 3.89 -1.11
C ASP A 24 17.57 5.38 -1.49
N GLY A 25 16.42 6.04 -1.44
CA GLY A 25 16.31 7.47 -1.72
C GLY A 25 16.18 7.82 -3.21
N SER A 26 16.14 6.82 -4.10
CA SER A 26 16.02 6.98 -5.55
C SER A 26 14.77 7.73 -6.01
N LEU A 27 13.74 7.84 -5.18
CA LEU A 27 12.50 8.55 -5.48
C LEU A 27 12.53 10.04 -5.17
N ALA A 28 13.62 10.57 -4.58
CA ALA A 28 13.68 11.95 -4.08
C ALA A 28 13.27 12.99 -5.13
N GLU A 29 13.85 12.94 -6.33
CA GLU A 29 13.51 13.87 -7.39
C GLU A 29 12.08 13.67 -7.91
N ALA A 30 11.57 12.44 -7.89
CA ALA A 30 10.23 12.14 -8.36
C ALA A 30 9.15 12.73 -7.43
N VAL A 31 9.36 12.67 -6.12
CA VAL A 31 8.39 13.08 -5.10
C VAL A 31 8.52 14.54 -4.67
N ALA A 32 9.67 15.17 -4.90
CA ALA A 32 9.97 16.53 -4.43
C ALA A 32 8.88 17.58 -4.73
N PRO A 33 8.25 17.63 -5.94
CA PRO A 33 7.16 18.58 -6.19
C PRO A 33 5.95 18.36 -5.26
N PHE A 34 5.59 17.10 -5.02
CA PHE A 34 4.46 16.74 -4.17
C PHE A 34 4.78 16.94 -2.68
N GLU A 35 6.03 16.75 -2.29
CA GLU A 35 6.51 17.04 -0.94
C GLU A 35 6.48 18.54 -0.64
N ALA A 36 6.95 19.37 -1.58
CA ALA A 36 6.92 20.83 -1.47
C ALA A 36 5.50 21.39 -1.29
N GLU A 37 4.50 20.70 -1.84
CA GLU A 37 3.08 21.04 -1.70
C GLU A 37 2.42 20.45 -0.44
N GLY A 38 3.15 19.67 0.36
CA GLY A 38 2.63 18.99 1.54
C GLY A 38 1.76 17.75 1.25
N PHE A 39 1.63 17.36 -0.02
CA PHE A 39 0.87 16.17 -0.43
C PHE A 39 1.62 14.87 -0.08
N VAL A 40 2.95 14.88 -0.11
CA VAL A 40 3.79 13.73 0.26
C VAL A 40 4.62 14.05 1.49
N GLU A 41 4.67 13.12 2.43
CA GLU A 41 5.69 13.03 3.46
C GLU A 41 6.69 11.95 3.05
N TYR A 42 7.93 12.35 2.75
CA TYR A 42 8.92 11.46 2.15
C TYR A 42 9.92 10.92 3.18
N MET A 43 10.05 9.59 3.22
CA MET A 43 10.97 8.87 4.09
C MET A 43 12.03 8.17 3.24
N SER A 44 13.11 8.90 2.91
CA SER A 44 14.26 8.32 2.22
C SER A 44 15.08 7.40 3.13
N HIS A 45 15.78 6.44 2.53
CA HIS A 45 16.67 5.51 3.24
C HIS A 45 16.00 4.85 4.45
N TRP A 46 14.74 4.42 4.30
CA TRP A 46 13.91 3.91 5.39
C TRP A 46 14.59 2.84 6.28
N PRO A 47 15.36 1.87 5.76
CA PRO A 47 16.09 0.92 6.61
C PRO A 47 17.01 1.59 7.63
N GLU A 48 17.68 2.68 7.25
CA GLU A 48 18.59 3.43 8.14
C GLU A 48 17.85 4.12 9.29
N LYS A 49 16.59 4.50 9.07
CA LYS A 49 15.73 5.14 10.09
C LYS A 49 15.19 4.14 11.12
N LEU A 50 15.07 2.86 10.76
CA LEU A 50 14.59 1.80 11.66
C LEU A 50 15.67 1.37 12.66
N SER A 51 16.87 1.12 12.15
CA SER A 51 18.02 0.72 12.94
C SER A 51 19.29 1.17 12.22
N PRO A 52 19.87 2.32 12.64
CA PRO A 52 21.13 2.79 12.08
C PRO A 52 22.20 1.69 12.17
N GLY A 53 22.85 1.38 11.05
CA GLY A 53 23.78 0.25 10.96
C GLY A 53 23.08 -1.04 10.56
N ALA A 54 22.48 -1.77 11.50
CA ALA A 54 22.04 -3.15 11.29
C ALA A 54 21.05 -3.32 10.12
N CYS A 55 19.99 -2.49 10.05
CA CYS A 55 19.02 -2.60 8.96
C CYS A 55 19.60 -2.14 7.61
N ALA A 56 20.49 -1.16 7.61
CA ALA A 56 21.15 -0.69 6.39
C ALA A 56 22.15 -1.71 5.83
N GLU A 57 22.92 -2.35 6.72
CA GLU A 57 23.87 -3.39 6.37
C GLU A 57 23.17 -4.61 5.77
N VAL A 58 22.08 -5.09 6.41
CA VAL A 58 21.30 -6.21 5.86
C VAL A 58 20.65 -5.83 4.52
N HIS A 59 20.25 -4.57 4.34
CA HIS A 59 19.71 -4.11 3.05
C HIS A 59 20.74 -4.15 1.91
N ARG A 60 21.99 -3.79 2.22
CA ARG A 60 23.10 -3.70 1.25
C ARG A 60 23.85 -5.02 1.08
N ALA A 61 23.65 -5.98 1.96
CA ALA A 61 24.36 -7.25 1.93
C ALA A 61 24.10 -8.00 0.61
N PRO A 62 25.15 -8.50 -0.06
CA PRO A 62 24.99 -9.31 -1.24
C PRO A 62 24.23 -10.60 -0.90
N LEU A 63 23.45 -11.09 -1.87
CA LEU A 63 22.73 -12.34 -1.70
C LEU A 63 23.69 -13.51 -1.53
N PRO A 64 23.36 -14.47 -0.64
CA PRO A 64 24.06 -15.74 -0.63
C PRO A 64 23.95 -16.40 -2.02
N PRO A 65 25.02 -17.05 -2.52
CA PRO A 65 24.99 -17.73 -3.82
C PRO A 65 23.82 -18.73 -3.88
N GLY A 66 23.05 -18.71 -4.97
CA GLY A 66 21.92 -19.63 -5.19
C GLY A 66 20.54 -19.10 -4.77
N HIS A 67 20.45 -17.91 -4.16
CA HIS A 67 19.18 -17.24 -3.91
C HIS A 67 18.94 -16.15 -4.98
N GLY A 68 18.04 -16.41 -5.93
CA GLY A 68 17.82 -15.60 -7.13
C GLY A 68 17.14 -14.24 -6.94
N GLU A 69 16.79 -13.83 -5.72
CA GLU A 69 16.16 -12.52 -5.47
C GLU A 69 16.56 -11.95 -4.10
N PRO A 70 16.61 -10.60 -3.95
CA PRO A 70 16.97 -9.92 -2.70
C PRO A 70 16.22 -10.48 -1.49
N PRO A 71 16.87 -10.57 -0.33
CA PRO A 71 16.39 -11.36 0.78
C PRO A 71 15.09 -10.76 1.30
N TRP A 72 14.19 -11.62 1.76
CA TRP A 72 13.15 -11.45 2.78
C TRP A 72 13.17 -10.14 3.60
N PHE A 73 14.34 -9.58 3.90
CA PHE A 73 14.57 -8.27 4.47
C PHE A 73 13.74 -7.11 3.87
N ARG A 74 13.49 -7.08 2.55
CA ARG A 74 12.62 -6.04 1.95
C ARG A 74 11.20 -6.08 2.53
N TYR A 75 10.72 -7.26 2.93
CA TYR A 75 9.43 -7.40 3.60
C TYR A 75 9.51 -7.05 5.09
N CYS A 76 10.67 -7.24 5.73
CA CYS A 76 10.86 -6.87 7.13
C CYS A 76 10.70 -5.36 7.35
N THR A 77 11.22 -4.54 6.43
CA THR A 77 11.07 -3.07 6.53
C THR A 77 9.69 -2.59 6.13
N GLN A 78 8.98 -3.36 5.28
CA GLN A 78 7.60 -3.07 4.88
C GLN A 78 6.63 -3.10 6.05
N THR A 79 6.63 -4.13 6.89
CA THR A 79 5.74 -4.19 8.07
C THR A 79 5.97 -3.02 9.02
N GLN A 80 7.23 -2.58 9.15
CA GLN A 80 7.56 -1.42 9.96
C GLN A 80 7.12 -0.11 9.30
N ALA A 81 7.23 0.02 7.98
CA ALA A 81 6.70 1.16 7.23
C ALA A 81 5.18 1.28 7.38
N GLU A 82 4.45 0.17 7.23
CA GLU A 82 3.00 0.11 7.41
C GLU A 82 2.59 0.48 8.83
N SER A 83 3.28 -0.07 9.84
CA SER A 83 3.06 0.27 11.24
C SER A 83 3.31 1.75 11.50
N HIS A 84 4.46 2.27 11.06
CA HIS A 84 4.80 3.68 11.21
C HIS A 84 3.76 4.58 10.54
N CYS A 85 3.29 4.23 9.35
CA CYS A 85 2.26 4.99 8.62
C CYS A 85 0.94 5.07 9.40
N VAL A 86 0.43 3.93 9.88
CA VAL A 86 -0.81 3.90 10.66
C VAL A 86 -0.68 4.70 11.94
N TRP A 87 0.43 4.55 12.66
CA TRP A 87 0.65 5.25 13.92
C TRP A 87 0.91 6.75 13.73
N SER A 88 1.65 7.16 12.68
CA SER A 88 1.94 8.57 12.40
C SER A 88 0.71 9.35 11.91
N LEU A 89 -0.28 8.66 11.36
CA LEU A 89 -1.57 9.21 10.94
C LEU A 89 -2.66 9.08 12.02
N ARG A 90 -2.42 8.35 13.11
CA ARG A 90 -3.39 8.18 14.19
C ARG A 90 -3.78 9.53 14.78
N GLY A 91 -5.08 9.85 14.72
CA GLY A 91 -5.62 11.12 15.19
C GLY A 91 -5.36 12.32 14.25
N ARG A 92 -4.62 12.13 13.15
CA ARG A 92 -4.38 13.13 12.11
C ARG A 92 -5.17 12.88 10.84
N ALA A 93 -5.49 11.61 10.56
CA ALA A 93 -6.32 11.20 9.43
C ALA A 93 -7.63 10.58 9.93
N ARG A 94 -8.72 10.80 9.17
CA ARG A 94 -10.01 10.16 9.41
C ARG A 94 -10.01 8.69 8.98
N TRP A 95 -9.34 8.44 7.86
CA TRP A 95 -9.14 7.14 7.23
C TRP A 95 -7.68 7.04 6.79
N ALA A 96 -7.09 5.85 6.90
CA ALA A 96 -5.77 5.56 6.36
C ALA A 96 -5.86 4.31 5.48
N MET A 97 -5.16 4.34 4.34
CA MET A 97 -5.08 3.21 3.41
C MET A 97 -3.63 2.82 3.23
N LEU A 98 -3.36 1.51 3.25
CA LEU A 98 -2.06 0.96 2.92
C LEU A 98 -2.06 0.52 1.46
N LEU A 99 -1.21 1.14 0.65
CA LEU A 99 -0.95 0.72 -0.73
C LEU A 99 0.44 0.09 -0.74
N HIS A 100 0.49 -1.22 -0.99
CA HIS A 100 1.70 -2.03 -0.79
C HIS A 100 2.80 -1.78 -1.84
N SER A 101 2.51 -1.09 -2.94
CA SER A 101 3.46 -0.88 -4.03
C SER A 101 3.03 0.24 -4.98
N PHE A 102 4.00 0.83 -5.69
CA PHE A 102 3.80 1.95 -6.63
C PHE A 102 3.16 1.55 -7.97
N ASP A 103 2.68 0.32 -8.07
CA ASP A 103 1.87 -0.22 -9.17
C ASP A 103 0.44 -0.58 -8.73
N ALA A 104 0.10 -0.37 -7.45
CA ALA A 104 -1.25 -0.57 -6.93
C ALA A 104 -2.06 0.71 -7.06
N TYR A 105 -3.18 0.63 -7.78
CA TYR A 105 -4.09 1.76 -8.00
C TYR A 105 -5.39 1.52 -7.24
N ALA A 106 -5.81 2.50 -6.44
CA ALA A 106 -7.14 2.47 -5.84
C ALA A 106 -8.19 2.71 -6.94
N ALA A 107 -9.20 1.84 -7.03
CA ALA A 107 -10.26 1.93 -8.04
C ALA A 107 -11.62 1.49 -7.46
N SER A 108 -12.70 1.83 -8.15
CA SER A 108 -14.07 1.38 -7.88
C SER A 108 -14.66 0.74 -9.12
N ALA A 109 -15.53 -0.27 -8.93
CA ALA A 109 -16.22 -0.96 -10.03
C ALA A 109 -17.11 0.00 -10.85
N GLU A 110 -17.65 1.03 -10.22
CA GLU A 110 -18.44 2.09 -10.88
C GLU A 110 -17.55 3.21 -11.44
N GLY A 111 -16.23 3.09 -11.27
CA GLY A 111 -15.25 4.16 -11.42
C GLY A 111 -15.22 5.07 -10.19
N LEU A 112 -14.05 5.66 -9.90
CA LEU A 112 -13.91 6.70 -8.87
C LEU A 112 -14.16 8.08 -9.50
N ARG A 113 -15.32 8.26 -10.14
CA ARG A 113 -15.66 9.55 -10.80
C ARG A 113 -15.65 10.71 -9.80
N ASP A 114 -16.15 10.43 -8.60
CA ASP A 114 -16.21 11.38 -7.48
C ASP A 114 -15.09 11.12 -6.45
N GLY A 115 -14.05 10.37 -6.84
CA GLY A 115 -12.96 9.97 -5.96
C GLY A 115 -13.34 8.93 -4.91
N VAL A 116 -12.50 8.79 -3.89
CA VAL A 116 -12.69 7.86 -2.76
C VAL A 116 -13.61 8.41 -1.66
N GLY A 117 -13.89 9.72 -1.68
CA GLY A 117 -14.68 10.41 -0.66
C GLY A 117 -16.05 9.76 -0.39
N PRO A 118 -16.91 9.56 -1.41
CA PRO A 118 -18.23 8.97 -1.22
C PRO A 118 -18.19 7.55 -0.63
N LEU A 119 -17.17 6.76 -0.98
CA LEU A 119 -16.98 5.44 -0.38
C LEU A 119 -16.69 5.56 1.13
N LEU A 120 -15.77 6.44 1.51
CA LEU A 120 -15.39 6.66 2.91
C LEU A 120 -16.54 7.25 3.73
N GLU A 121 -17.36 8.12 3.14
CA GLU A 121 -18.57 8.66 3.76
C GLU A 121 -19.60 7.57 4.05
N ARG A 122 -19.78 6.61 3.14
CA ARG A 122 -20.67 5.45 3.36
C ARG A 122 -20.16 4.52 4.46
N LEU A 123 -18.85 4.47 4.69
CA LEU A 123 -18.24 3.67 5.76
C LEU A 123 -18.24 4.38 7.12
N GLU A 124 -18.46 5.70 7.14
CA GLU A 124 -18.36 6.50 8.35
C GLU A 124 -19.27 6.05 9.51
N PRO A 125 -20.55 5.67 9.28
CA PRO A 125 -21.42 5.22 10.37
C PRO A 125 -20.87 4.00 11.12
N GLU A 126 -20.06 3.17 10.44
CA GLU A 126 -19.48 1.94 10.99
C GLU A 126 -18.06 2.14 11.54
N ARG A 127 -17.50 3.36 11.45
CA ARG A 127 -16.08 3.63 11.81
C ARG A 127 -15.73 3.25 13.25
N GLY A 128 -16.66 3.37 14.19
CA GLY A 128 -16.45 2.97 15.58
C GLY A 128 -16.44 1.45 15.82
N ALA A 129 -17.02 0.68 14.90
CA ALA A 129 -17.13 -0.78 14.98
C ALA A 129 -16.13 -1.50 14.07
N MET A 130 -15.40 -0.76 13.23
CA MET A 130 -14.47 -1.29 12.24
C MET A 130 -13.04 -0.80 12.51
N SER A 131 -12.12 -1.74 12.72
CA SER A 131 -10.69 -1.44 12.80
C SER A 131 -10.02 -1.42 11.42
N VAL A 132 -10.45 -2.30 10.52
CA VAL A 132 -9.85 -2.50 9.19
C VAL A 132 -10.94 -2.90 8.18
N ALA A 133 -10.88 -2.33 6.97
CA ALA A 133 -11.59 -2.81 5.80
C ALA A 133 -10.58 -3.32 4.76
N HIS A 134 -10.81 -4.51 4.21
CA HIS A 134 -9.99 -5.05 3.13
C HIS A 134 -10.63 -4.72 1.78
N VAL A 135 -9.91 -4.01 0.93
CA VAL A 135 -10.29 -3.78 -0.47
C VAL A 135 -9.70 -4.89 -1.32
N LEU A 136 -10.51 -5.49 -2.21
CA LEU A 136 -10.05 -6.53 -3.11
C LEU A 136 -9.10 -5.93 -4.16
N ARG A 137 -7.94 -6.57 -4.34
CA ARG A 137 -7.02 -6.26 -5.43
C ARG A 137 -7.49 -6.95 -6.70
N TYR A 138 -7.51 -6.20 -7.80
CA TYR A 138 -7.75 -6.72 -9.15
C TYR A 138 -6.49 -6.51 -9.99
N ASP A 139 -5.98 -7.58 -10.57
CA ASP A 139 -4.84 -7.50 -11.48
C ASP A 139 -5.33 -7.23 -12.91
N PHE A 140 -4.83 -6.15 -13.53
CA PHE A 140 -5.13 -5.79 -14.90
C PHE A 140 -3.96 -6.20 -15.82
N GLY A 141 -4.27 -6.90 -16.92
CA GLY A 141 -3.30 -7.41 -17.89
C GLY A 141 -3.22 -8.93 -17.89
N GLY A 142 -3.23 -9.55 -19.09
CA GLY A 142 -3.18 -11.00 -19.29
C GLY A 142 -1.88 -11.65 -18.80
N ALA A 143 -1.65 -12.92 -19.19
CA ALA A 143 -0.47 -13.68 -18.78
C ALA A 143 0.80 -12.81 -18.96
N PRO A 144 1.63 -12.66 -17.91
CA PRO A 144 2.72 -11.69 -17.91
C PRO A 144 3.69 -11.99 -19.06
N VAL A 145 3.78 -11.06 -20.00
CA VAL A 145 4.74 -11.11 -21.11
C VAL A 145 6.01 -10.41 -20.64
N GLY A 146 6.90 -11.18 -20.01
CA GLY A 146 8.20 -10.70 -19.53
C GLY A 146 8.66 -11.43 -18.27
N ASP A 147 9.88 -11.97 -18.31
CA ASP A 147 10.52 -12.70 -17.20
C ASP A 147 11.12 -11.75 -16.14
N GLY A 148 10.43 -10.64 -15.88
CA GLY A 148 10.77 -9.74 -14.79
C GLY A 148 10.41 -10.35 -13.43
N PRO A 149 11.16 -10.05 -12.36
CA PRO A 149 10.89 -10.55 -11.00
C PRO A 149 9.59 -9.97 -10.40
N VAL A 150 9.12 -8.83 -10.89
CA VAL A 150 7.87 -8.21 -10.43
C VAL A 150 6.63 -8.91 -11.01
N PRO A 151 6.49 -9.13 -12.34
CA PRO A 151 5.35 -9.87 -12.91
C PRO A 151 5.28 -11.34 -12.52
N SER A 152 6.41 -12.02 -12.30
CA SER A 152 6.44 -13.44 -11.95
C SER A 152 5.87 -13.72 -10.54
N ARG A 153 6.01 -12.78 -9.61
CA ARG A 153 5.40 -12.82 -8.26
C ARG A 153 3.88 -12.68 -8.26
N PHE A 154 3.31 -12.18 -9.36
CA PHE A 154 1.85 -12.07 -9.56
C PHE A 154 1.25 -13.24 -10.34
N ARG A 155 2.05 -14.19 -10.86
CA ARG A 155 1.54 -15.42 -11.52
C ARG A 155 0.71 -16.32 -10.60
N TRP A 156 0.83 -16.18 -9.28
CA TRP A 156 0.28 -17.11 -8.28
C TRP A 156 -0.83 -16.54 -7.39
N ARG A 157 -1.28 -15.30 -7.61
CA ARG A 157 -2.37 -14.72 -6.82
C ARG A 157 -3.68 -14.70 -7.63
N GLN A 158 -4.76 -15.05 -6.94
CA GLN A 158 -6.03 -15.61 -7.43
C GLN A 158 -6.54 -15.12 -8.79
N ARG A 159 -6.93 -16.07 -9.65
CA ARG A 159 -7.64 -15.86 -10.91
C ARG A 159 -9.15 -15.59 -10.75
N GLU A 160 -9.68 -15.63 -9.54
CA GLU A 160 -11.12 -15.48 -9.30
C GLU A 160 -11.39 -14.34 -8.33
N PRO A 161 -12.28 -13.40 -8.67
CA PRO A 161 -12.78 -12.45 -7.69
C PRO A 161 -13.54 -13.19 -6.60
N LEU A 162 -13.08 -13.09 -5.35
CA LEU A 162 -13.86 -13.52 -4.20
C LEU A 162 -15.13 -12.66 -4.12
N LEU A 163 -16.25 -13.24 -4.56
CA LEU A 163 -17.58 -12.75 -4.26
C LEU A 163 -17.76 -12.78 -2.73
N MET A 164 -17.58 -11.63 -2.08
CA MET A 164 -17.98 -11.44 -0.69
C MET A 164 -19.50 -11.51 -0.61
N ARG A 165 -20.05 -12.72 -0.50
CA ARG A 165 -21.45 -12.91 -0.07
C ARG A 165 -21.56 -12.31 1.32
N GLY A 166 -22.43 -11.32 1.45
CA GLY A 166 -22.54 -10.44 2.61
C GLY A 166 -22.46 -11.16 3.95
N PHE A 167 -21.67 -10.57 4.84
CA PHE A 167 -21.67 -10.85 6.27
C PHE A 167 -23.06 -10.50 6.83
N ARG A 168 -24.04 -11.39 6.70
CA ARG A 168 -25.26 -11.31 7.50
C ARG A 168 -24.85 -11.65 8.92
N ARG A 169 -24.92 -10.67 9.83
CA ARG A 169 -24.82 -10.87 11.28
C ARG A 169 -25.77 -12.00 11.69
N GLY A 170 -25.24 -13.20 11.87
CA GLY A 170 -25.92 -14.28 12.56
C GLY A 170 -25.91 -13.95 14.04
N VAL A 171 -27.07 -13.54 14.56
CA VAL A 171 -27.33 -13.48 16.00
C VAL A 171 -27.16 -14.90 16.55
N LEU A 172 -26.05 -15.15 17.25
CA LEU A 172 -25.86 -16.34 18.07
C LEU A 172 -26.91 -16.30 19.20
N ARG A 173 -28.06 -16.93 18.98
CA ARG A 173 -28.95 -17.32 20.08
C ARG A 173 -28.25 -18.43 20.85
N ARG A 174 -27.91 -18.17 22.13
CA ARG A 174 -27.56 -19.21 23.09
C ARG A 174 -28.81 -20.07 23.32
N GLY A 175 -28.69 -21.36 23.11
CA GLY A 175 -29.71 -22.33 23.47
C GLY A 175 -29.82 -22.45 24.99
N GLU A 176 -31.06 -22.54 25.45
CA GLU A 176 -31.49 -23.06 26.74
C GLU A 176 -31.38 -24.59 26.76
#